data_AF-Q48444-F1
#
_entry.id   AF-Q48444-F1
#
_cell.length_a   1.000
_cell.length_b   1.000
_cell.length_c   1.000
_cell.angle_alpha   90.00
_cell.angle_beta   90.00
_cell.angle_gamma   90.00
#
_symmetry.space_group_name_H-M   'P 1'
#
loop_
_entity.id
_entity.type
_entity.pdbx_description
1 polymer ?
#
loop_
_entity_poly.entity_id
_entity_poly.type
_entity_poly.pdbx_seq_one_letter_code
_entity_poly.pdbx_strand_id
1 'polypeptide(L)'
;MIPSKLSRPVRLEHTVVRERLLAKLSGANNYRLALVTSPAGYGKTTLVSQWAAGKNDLGWFSLDEGDNQQERFASYLIAAVQQAP
;
A
#
# COMPACT_ATOMS: atom_id res chain seq x y z
N MET A 1 -8.48 10.86 13.11
CA MET A 1 -7.95 9.92 12.10
C MET A 1 -8.03 8.51 12.66
N ILE A 2 -8.26 7.50 11.83
CA ILE A 2 -8.30 6.09 12.22
C ILE A 2 -6.88 5.52 12.02
N PRO A 3 -6.17 5.09 13.08
CA PRO A 3 -4.78 4.64 12.96
C PRO A 3 -4.58 3.48 11.99
N SER A 4 -5.54 2.55 11.92
CA SER A 4 -5.46 1.39 11.03
C SER A 4 -5.45 1.75 9.53
N LYS A 5 -5.86 2.97 9.15
CA LYS A 5 -5.72 3.44 7.76
C LYS A 5 -4.29 3.81 7.41
N LEU A 6 -3.46 4.14 8.40
CA LEU A 6 -2.05 4.50 8.24
C LEU A 6 -1.10 3.33 8.58
N SER A 7 -1.60 2.28 9.24
CA SER A 7 -0.82 1.08 9.51
C SER A 7 -0.75 0.16 8.29
N ARG A 8 0.47 -0.18 7.87
CA ARG A 8 0.71 -1.28 6.93
C ARG A 8 0.12 -2.58 7.50
N PRO A 9 -0.60 -3.40 6.69
CA PRO A 9 -1.05 -4.71 7.13
C PRO A 9 0.15 -5.55 7.60
N VAL A 10 -0.01 -6.23 8.74
CA VAL A 10 1.00 -7.18 9.22
C VAL A 10 1.22 -8.22 8.13
N ARG A 11 2.48 -8.56 7.86
CA ARG A 11 2.84 -9.60 6.89
C ARG A 11 2.11 -10.88 7.28
N LEU A 12 1.29 -11.41 6.37
CA LEU A 12 0.63 -12.68 6.57
C LEU A 12 1.68 -13.79 6.40
N GLU A 13 2.08 -14.41 7.51
CA GLU A 13 3.16 -15.42 7.59
C GLU A 13 2.93 -16.65 6.70
N HIS A 14 1.70 -16.89 6.27
CA HIS A 14 1.30 -18.04 5.44
C HIS A 14 0.94 -17.67 3.99
N THR A 15 1.55 -16.61 3.45
CA THR A 15 1.30 -16.21 2.04
C THR A 15 2.37 -16.75 1.10
N VAL A 16 1.94 -17.30 -0.04
CA VAL A 16 2.84 -17.68 -1.12
C VAL A 16 3.52 -16.43 -1.68
N VAL A 17 4.85 -16.44 -1.73
CA VAL A 17 5.64 -15.35 -2.31
C VAL A 17 5.43 -15.34 -3.83
N ARG A 18 4.98 -14.21 -4.37
CA ARG A 18 4.72 -14.05 -5.81
C ARG A 18 5.91 -13.42 -6.53
N GLU A 19 7.06 -14.11 -6.54
CA GLU A 19 8.35 -13.59 -7.05
C GLU A 19 8.24 -12.89 -8.41
N ARG A 20 7.57 -13.51 -9.38
CA ARG A 20 7.37 -12.94 -10.72
C ARG A 20 6.66 -11.58 -10.70
N LEU A 21 5.69 -11.37 -9.79
CA LEU A 21 4.99 -10.09 -9.67
C LEU A 21 5.79 -9.09 -8.86
N LEU A 22 6.51 -9.54 -7.82
CA LEU A 22 7.43 -8.70 -7.05
C LEU A 22 8.56 -8.16 -7.94
N ALA A 23 9.09 -8.98 -8.85
CA ALA A 23 10.08 -8.57 -9.85
C ALA A 23 9.52 -7.52 -10.82
N LYS A 24 8.21 -7.54 -11.14
CA LYS A 24 7.59 -6.46 -11.93
C LYS A 24 7.45 -5.16 -11.14
N LEU A 25 7.23 -5.25 -9.82
CA LEU A 25 7.11 -4.10 -8.94
C LEU A 25 8.46 -3.50 -8.49
N SER A 26 9.59 -4.16 -8.76
CA SER A 26 10.91 -3.59 -8.45
C SER A 26 11.18 -2.31 -9.25
N GLY A 27 10.65 -2.21 -10.47
CA GLY A 27 10.71 -1.00 -11.30
C GLY A 27 9.69 0.08 -10.94
N ALA A 28 8.83 -0.14 -9.93
CA ALA A 28 7.77 0.81 -9.57
C ALA A 28 8.33 2.20 -9.20
N ASN A 29 9.53 2.26 -8.62
CA ASN A 29 10.20 3.52 -8.27
C ASN A 29 10.54 4.40 -9.48
N ASN A 30 10.52 3.86 -10.70
CA ASN A 30 10.74 4.62 -11.93
C ASN A 30 9.48 5.36 -12.41
N TYR A 31 8.35 5.21 -11.72
CA TYR A 31 7.07 5.79 -12.08
C TYR A 31 6.53 6.65 -10.95
N ARG A 32 5.86 7.76 -11.29
CA ARG A 32 5.16 8.60 -10.32
C ARG A 32 3.91 7.92 -9.73
N LEU A 33 3.34 6.97 -10.47
CA LEU A 33 2.16 6.21 -10.07
C LEU A 33 2.22 4.82 -10.68
N ALA A 34 2.11 3.80 -9.84
CA ALA A 34 1.93 2.41 -10.22
C ALA A 34 0.59 1.91 -9.70
N LEU A 35 -0.28 1.43 -10.60
CA LEU A 35 -1.60 0.91 -10.24
C LEU A 35 -1.59 -0.62 -10.32
N VAL A 36 -2.00 -1.29 -9.23
CA VAL A 36 -2.16 -2.75 -9.19
C VAL A 36 -3.64 -3.09 -9.31
N THR A 37 -4.06 -3.57 -10.49
CA THR A 37 -5.45 -3.95 -10.78
C THR A 37 -5.63 -5.47 -10.84
N SER A 38 -6.76 -5.96 -10.33
CA SER A 38 -7.25 -7.34 -10.48
C SER A 38 -8.65 -7.46 -9.83
N PRO A 39 -9.40 -8.56 -10.06
CA PRO A 39 -10.68 -8.78 -9.40
C PRO A 39 -10.55 -8.94 -7.87
N ALA A 40 -11.68 -8.90 -7.16
CA ALA A 40 -11.73 -9.15 -5.72
C ALA A 40 -11.18 -10.55 -5.38
N GLY A 41 -10.47 -10.68 -4.25
CA GLY A 41 -9.89 -11.96 -3.81
C GLY A 41 -8.56 -12.38 -4.48
N TYR A 42 -8.09 -11.69 -5.53
CA TYR A 42 -6.86 -12.06 -6.24
C TYR A 42 -5.54 -11.73 -5.49
N GLY A 43 -5.62 -11.20 -4.27
CA GLY A 43 -4.43 -10.94 -3.42
C GLY A 43 -3.65 -9.67 -3.75
N LYS A 44 -4.33 -8.58 -4.19
CA LYS A 44 -3.69 -7.27 -4.43
C LYS A 44 -3.00 -6.74 -3.18
N THR A 45 -3.75 -6.65 -2.08
CA THR A 45 -3.23 -6.17 -0.80
C THR A 45 -2.09 -7.05 -0.30
N THR A 46 -2.20 -8.37 -0.49
CA THR A 46 -1.12 -9.31 -0.18
C THR A 46 0.15 -9.02 -0.98
N LEU A 47 0.04 -8.83 -2.31
CA LEU A 47 1.18 -8.51 -3.16
C LEU A 47 1.83 -7.18 -2.77
N VAL A 48 1.05 -6.13 -2.55
CA VAL A 48 1.56 -4.81 -2.16
C VAL A 48 2.22 -4.88 -0.77
N SER A 49 1.65 -5.64 0.17
CA SER A 49 2.25 -5.86 1.49
C SER A 49 3.55 -6.66 1.41
N GLN A 50 3.63 -7.67 0.53
CA GLN A 50 4.86 -8.42 0.26
C GLN A 50 5.95 -7.52 -0.35
N TRP A 51 5.59 -6.65 -1.31
CA TRP A 51 6.51 -5.68 -1.91
C TRP A 51 6.98 -4.61 -0.92
N ALA A 52 6.09 -4.12 -0.06
CA ALA A 52 6.41 -3.13 0.95
C ALA A 52 7.25 -3.69 2.10
N ALA A 53 7.29 -5.01 2.28
CA ALA A 53 8.06 -5.61 3.36
C ALA A 53 9.57 -5.41 3.17
N GLY A 54 10.26 -5.04 4.24
CA GLY A 54 11.67 -4.67 4.21
C GLY A 54 11.94 -3.24 3.73
N LYS A 55 10.91 -2.53 3.23
CA LYS A 55 10.99 -1.07 3.03
C LYS A 55 10.60 -0.37 4.32
N ASN A 56 11.44 0.57 4.74
CA ASN A 56 11.24 1.37 5.93
C ASN A 56 10.79 2.78 5.58
N ASP A 57 11.18 3.29 4.41
CA ASP A 57 10.92 4.61 3.81
C ASP A 57 9.57 4.71 3.08
N LEU A 58 8.51 4.11 3.64
CA LEU A 58 7.21 4.04 2.97
C LEU A 58 6.04 4.40 3.89
N GLY A 59 5.22 5.35 3.44
CA GLY A 59 3.93 5.66 4.02
C GLY A 59 2.83 4.72 3.54
N TRP A 60 1.84 4.44 4.38
CA TRP A 60 0.68 3.62 4.02
C TRP A 60 -0.62 4.40 4.18
N PHE A 61 -1.52 4.28 3.21
CA PHE A 61 -2.87 4.82 3.29
C PHE A 61 -3.87 3.83 2.68
N SER A 62 -4.68 3.21 3.55
CA SER A 62 -5.81 2.35 3.15
C SER A 62 -7.02 3.21 2.82
N LEU A 63 -7.37 3.32 1.54
CA LEU A 63 -8.55 4.05 1.06
C LEU A 63 -9.86 3.27 1.31
N ASP A 64 -10.91 3.99 1.69
CA ASP A 64 -12.31 3.51 1.70
C ASP A 64 -13.26 4.57 1.12
N GLU A 65 -14.55 4.24 1.01
CA GLU A 65 -15.57 5.15 0.44
C GLU A 65 -15.65 6.50 1.17
N GLY A 66 -15.33 6.54 2.46
CA GLY A 66 -15.34 7.76 3.26
C GLY A 66 -14.26 8.76 2.86
N ASP A 67 -13.24 8.32 2.11
CA ASP A 67 -12.15 9.19 1.63
C ASP A 67 -12.50 9.89 0.30
N ASN A 68 -13.72 9.75 -0.21
CA ASN A 68 -14.21 10.55 -1.34
C ASN A 68 -14.54 12.02 -0.97
N GLN A 69 -14.03 12.49 0.18
CA GLN A 69 -14.08 13.88 0.61
C GLN A 69 -12.66 14.45 0.54
N GLN A 70 -12.46 15.51 -0.25
CA GLN A 70 -11.14 16.06 -0.59
C GLN A 70 -10.28 16.35 0.65
N GLU A 71 -10.86 16.99 1.68
CA GLU A 71 -10.15 17.32 2.92
C GLU A 71 -9.70 16.08 3.69
N ARG A 72 -10.56 15.06 3.75
CA ARG A 72 -10.26 13.81 4.42
C ARG A 72 -9.18 13.03 3.69
N PHE A 73 -9.29 12.91 2.37
CA PHE A 73 -8.25 12.31 1.54
C PHE A 73 -6.90 13.00 1.73
N ALA A 74 -6.86 14.34 1.61
CA ALA A 74 -5.64 15.12 1.77
C ALA A 74 -5.04 14.95 3.17
N SER A 75 -5.87 14.97 4.23
CA SER A 75 -5.42 14.78 5.60
C SER A 75 -4.74 13.43 5.81
N TYR A 76 -5.35 12.34 5.34
CA TYR A 76 -4.74 11.00 5.44
C TYR A 76 -3.51 10.83 4.55
N LEU A 77 -3.51 11.41 3.36
CA LEU A 77 -2.34 11.38 2.47
C LEU A 77 -1.14 12.09 3.10
N ILE A 78 -1.35 13.29 3.66
CA ILE A 78 -0.31 14.05 4.36
C ILE A 78 0.22 13.24 5.56
N ALA A 79 -0.66 12.68 6.39
CA ALA A 79 -0.23 11.89 7.54
C ALA A 79 0.53 10.63 7.14
N ALA A 80 0.15 9.96 6.04
CA ALA A 80 0.88 8.81 5.52
C ALA A 80 2.29 9.19 5.07
N VAL A 81 2.46 10.34 4.40
CA VAL A 81 3.78 10.87 4.01
C VAL A 81 4.60 11.26 5.23
N GLN A 82 4.00 11.89 6.24
CA GLN A 82 4.71 12.28 7.47
C GLN A 82 5.15 11.09 8.35
N GLN A 83 4.48 9.94 8.24
CA GLN A 83 4.88 8.71 8.92
C GLN A 83 5.94 7.91 8.17
N ALA A 84 6.16 8.22 6.89
CA ALA A 84 7.29 7.69 6.15
C ALA A 84 8.58 8.34 6.68
N PRO A 85 9.60 7.57 7.11
CA PRO A 85 10.86 8.11 7.55
C PRO A 85 11.70 8.68 6.40
#